data_AF-A0A946VPJ5-F1
#
_entry.id   AF-A0A946VPJ5-F1
#
_cell.length_a   1.000
_cell.length_b   1.000
_cell.length_c   1.000
_cell.angle_alpha   90.00
_cell.angle_beta   90.00
_cell.angle_gamma   90.00
#
_symmetry.space_group_name_H-M   'P 1'
#
loop_
_entity.id
_entity.type
_entity.pdbx_description
1 polymer ?
#
loop_
_entity_poly.entity_id
_entity_poly.type
_entity_poly.pdbx_seq_one_letter_code
_entity_poly.pdbx_strand_id
1 'polypeptide(L)' 'MAEPVLLNFEKHGKLLLSECRDFSQFKSQHLVPIVFQEFYPLATEFPLVFVRTSSSGDFVPTALMGLS' A
#
# COMPACT_ATOMS: atom_id res chain seq x y z
N MET A 1 -3.05 -27.34 -10.45
CA MET A 1 -3.12 -26.40 -9.30
C MET A 1 -2.93 -27.24 -8.04
N ALA A 2 -2.08 -26.82 -7.10
CA ALA A 2 -1.85 -27.58 -5.88
C ALA A 2 -3.04 -27.40 -4.92
N GLU A 3 -3.44 -28.46 -4.22
CA GLU A 3 -4.46 -28.38 -3.17
C GLU A 3 -3.93 -27.59 -1.96
N PRO A 4 -4.73 -26.71 -1.33
CA PRO A 4 -4.30 -25.94 -0.18
C PRO A 4 -4.09 -26.87 1.03
N VAL A 5 -2.91 -26.78 1.65
CA VAL A 5 -2.53 -27.57 2.83
C VAL A 5 -2.59 -26.69 4.08
N LEU A 6 -2.99 -27.27 5.21
CA LEU A 6 -3.05 -26.58 6.50
C LEU A 6 -1.67 -26.08 6.96
N LEU A 7 -1.68 -24.96 7.70
CA LEU A 7 -0.46 -24.39 8.26
C LEU A 7 0.11 -25.31 9.36
N ASN A 8 1.40 -25.65 9.23
CA ASN A 8 2.15 -26.42 10.22
C ASN A 8 3.35 -25.59 10.70
N PHE A 9 3.56 -25.52 12.02
CA PHE A 9 4.60 -24.69 12.62
C PHE A 9 6.02 -25.10 12.21
N GLU A 10 6.32 -26.40 12.20
CA GLU A 10 7.64 -26.92 11.82
C GLU A 10 7.96 -26.65 10.34
N LYS A 11 6.94 -26.70 9.48
CA LYS A 11 7.09 -26.50 8.04
C LYS A 11 7.03 -25.03 7.60
N HIS A 12 6.18 -24.22 8.23
CA HIS A 12 5.87 -22.86 7.76
C HIS A 12 6.25 -21.76 8.75
N GLY A 13 6.64 -22.08 9.99
CA GLY A 13 6.90 -21.09 11.05
C GLY A 13 8.08 -20.16 10.78
N LYS A 14 8.94 -20.48 9.80
CA LYS A 14 10.05 -19.63 9.34
C LYS A 14 9.77 -18.93 8.01
N LEU A 15 8.59 -19.15 7.42
CA LEU A 15 8.23 -18.52 6.16
C LEU A 15 7.91 -17.05 6.44
N LEU A 16 8.71 -16.15 5.88
CA LEU A 16 8.51 -14.71 6.00
C LEU A 16 8.13 -14.16 4.62
N LEU A 17 7.21 -13.21 4.61
CA LEU A 17 6.99 -12.40 3.42
C LEU A 17 8.26 -11.56 3.20
N SER A 18 8.80 -11.63 1.98
CA SER A 18 9.87 -10.70 1.59
C SER A 18 9.28 -9.30 1.48
N GLU A 19 10.02 -8.29 1.90
CA GLU A 19 9.61 -6.90 1.70
C GLU A 19 9.40 -6.64 0.20
N CYS A 20 8.20 -6.19 -0.15
CA CYS A 20 7.90 -5.79 -1.52
C CYS A 20 8.66 -4.49 -1.82
N ARG A 21 9.69 -4.58 -2.68
CA ARG A 21 10.46 -3.42 -3.16
C ARG A 21 10.04 -2.95 -4.54
N ASP A 22 9.19 -3.73 -5.21
CA ASP A 22 8.68 -3.38 -6.53
C ASP A 22 7.39 -2.56 -6.40
N PHE A 23 7.53 -1.25 -6.58
CA PHE A 23 6.42 -0.31 -6.58
C PHE A 23 6.04 0.11 -8.01
N SER A 24 6.53 -0.58 -9.05
CA SER A 24 6.30 -0.20 -10.45
C SER A 24 4.83 -0.16 -10.82
N GLN A 25 4.00 -1.02 -10.20
CA GLN A 25 2.54 -1.03 -10.37
C GLN A 25 1.84 0.25 -9.88
N PHE A 26 2.49 1.02 -9.02
CA PHE A 26 1.98 2.30 -8.52
C PHE A 26 2.49 3.49 -9.34
N LYS A 27 3.43 3.28 -10.26
CA LYS A 27 4.01 4.36 -11.08
C LYS A 27 2.99 5.03 -11.99
N SER A 28 2.00 4.27 -12.47
CA SER A 28 0.90 4.77 -13.30
C SER A 28 -0.31 5.21 -12.49
N GLN A 29 -0.31 5.04 -11.17
CA GLN A 29 -1.43 5.46 -10.34
C GLN A 29 -1.36 6.96 -10.08
N HIS A 30 -2.53 7.59 -10.06
CA HIS A 30 -2.64 9.01 -9.75
C HIS A 30 -2.59 9.19 -8.23
N LEU A 31 -1.66 10.03 -7.80
CA LEU A 31 -1.45 10.41 -6.40
C LEU A 31 -2.15 11.74 -6.16
N VAL A 32 -3.22 11.73 -5.37
CA VAL A 32 -3.95 12.95 -5.00
C VAL A 32 -3.69 13.25 -3.52
N PRO A 33 -2.95 14.31 -3.19
CA PRO A 33 -2.78 14.75 -1.81
C PRO A 33 -4.14 15.12 -1.20
N ILE A 34 -4.37 14.77 0.06
CA ILE A 34 -5.66 14.99 0.74
C ILE A 34 -5.46 15.77 2.03
N VAL A 35 -6.49 16.50 2.49
CA VAL A 35 -6.44 17.19 3.78
C VAL A 35 -7.10 16.36 4.89
N PHE A 36 -6.80 16.68 6.15
CA PHE A 36 -7.28 15.92 7.31
C PHE A 36 -8.80 15.70 7.35
N GLN A 37 -9.57 16.72 6.94
CA GLN A 37 -11.03 16.66 6.92
C GLN A 37 -11.58 15.61 5.95
N GLU A 38 -10.82 15.29 4.90
CA GLU A 38 -11.17 14.31 3.86
C GLU A 38 -10.65 12.91 4.20
N PHE A 39 -9.79 12.79 5.21
CA PHE A 39 -9.06 11.55 5.50
C PHE A 39 -10.01 10.38 5.81
N TYR A 40 -10.98 10.59 6.70
CA TYR A 40 -11.91 9.54 7.09
C TYR A 40 -12.77 9.02 5.92
N PRO A 41 -13.52 9.87 5.18
CA PRO A 41 -14.33 9.38 4.07
C PRO A 41 -13.49 8.81 2.92
N LEU A 42 -12.27 9.31 2.67
CA LEU A 42 -11.43 8.75 1.62
C LEU A 42 -10.75 7.44 2.03
N ALA A 43 -10.49 7.23 3.32
CA ALA A 43 -9.92 5.98 3.82
C ALA A 43 -10.86 4.77 3.67
N THR A 44 -12.17 4.99 3.56
CA THR A 44 -13.14 3.91 3.33
C THR A 44 -13.20 3.50 1.85
N GLU A 45 -12.93 4.44 0.94
CA GLU A 45 -13.10 4.25 -0.50
C GLU A 45 -11.79 3.95 -1.24
N PHE A 46 -10.68 4.53 -0.77
CA PHE A 46 -9.39 4.47 -1.45
C PHE A 46 -8.27 4.04 -0.51
N PRO A 47 -7.26 3.33 -1.03
CA PRO A 47 -6.02 3.15 -0.30
C PRO A 47 -5.34 4.50 -0.07
N LEU A 48 -5.07 4.82 1.19
CA LEU A 48 -4.30 6.00 1.56
C LEU A 48 -2.85 5.64 1.84
N VAL A 49 -1.93 6.43 1.32
CA VAL A 49 -0.49 6.29 1.53
C VAL A 49 0.13 7.63 1.90
N PHE A 50 1.28 7.57 2.58
CA PHE A 50 2.06 8.74 2.91
C PHE A 50 3.22 8.85 1.91
N VAL A 51 3.21 9.91 1.10
CA VAL A 51 4.25 10.16 0.11
C VAL A 51 5.24 11.16 0.69
N ARG A 52 6.53 10.82 0.67
CA ARG A 52 7.58 11.74 1.05
C ARG A 52 7.82 12.75 -0.07
N THR A 53 7.66 14.03 0.24
CA THR A 53 7.99 15.11 -0.71
C THR A 53 9.51 15.30 -0.80
N SER A 54 10.02 15.51 -2.02
CA SER A 54 11.46 15.73 -2.23
C SER A 54 11.94 17.10 -1.76
N SER A 55 11.02 18.06 -1.62
CA SER A 55 11.31 19.45 -1.25
C SER A 55 11.44 19.68 0.25
N SER A 56 10.50 19.19 1.07
CA SER A 56 10.55 19.37 2.53
C SER A 56 10.98 18.11 3.28
N GLY A 57 10.89 16.94 2.64
CA GLY A 57 11.13 15.65 3.29
C GLY A 57 9.96 15.18 4.16
N ASP A 58 8.87 15.95 4.22
CA ASP A 58 7.67 15.61 4.98
C ASP A 58 6.82 14.58 4.25
N PHE A 59 6.06 13.84 5.04
CA PHE A 59 5.08 12.87 4.56
C PHE A 59 3.72 13.53 4.40
N VAL A 60 3.18 13.49 3.19
CA VAL A 60 1.86 14.04 2.87
C VAL A 60 0.87 12.88 2.66
N PRO A 61 -0.28 12.88 3.34
CA PRO A 61 -1.32 11.88 3.11
C PRO A 61 -1.87 12.04 1.69
N THR A 62 -1.96 10.92 0.98
CA THR A 62 -2.26 10.87 -0.45
C THR A 62 -3.18 9.69 -0.74
N ALA A 63 -4.26 9.91 -1.47
CA ALA A 63 -5.10 8.84 -1.98
C ALA A 63 -4.49 8.26 -3.27
N LEU A 64 -4.42 6.93 -3.34
CA LEU A 64 -4.07 6.21 -4.56
C LEU A 64 -5.32 6.00 -5.42
N MET A 65 -5.36 6.66 -6.58
CA MET A 65 -6.44 6.52 -7.54
C MET A 65 -5.96 5.76 -8.78
N GLY A 66 -6.61 4.65 -9.08
CA GLY A 66 -6.46 3.93 -10.34
C GLY A 66 -7.44 4.47 -11.37
N LEU A 67 -7.13 5.60 -12.00
CA LEU A 67 -7.82 5.98 -13.25
C LEU A 67 -7.17 5.17 -14.37
N SER A 68 -7.78 4.04 -14.72
CA SER A 68 -7.48 3.28 -15.94
C SER A 68 -8.15 3.93 -17.14
#